data_AF-A0A3R7YDK3-F1
#
_entry.id   AF-A0A3R7YDK3-F1
#
_cell.length_a   1.000
_cell.length_b   1.000
_cell.length_c   1.000
_cell.angle_alpha   90.00
_cell.angle_beta   90.00
_cell.angle_gamma   90.00
#
_symmetry.space_group_name_H-M   'P 1'
#
loop_
_entity.id
_entity.type
_entity.pdbx_description
1 polymer ?
#
loop_
_entity_poly.entity_id
_entity_poly.type
_entity_poly.pdbx_seq_one_letter_code
_entity_poly.pdbx_strand_id
1 'polypeptide(L)'
;MQGKTVILCEGVHDLIFFSILCEQNGIQYDTVYHKELRESRERTPESNKVRDFLGRRGRGIQALIKDEDGWQNCIDNFVILYEDMNPRYRLFLCLDDDQKTRTRLKDATKARFRKDILLKQSACSFLTKDANRHQIFFIPGSLEKQIKQITGKNPDLKGDDGRRHITEFIDQCRREESPWLLELESLLSR
;
A
#
# COMPACT_ATOMS: atom_id res chain seq x y z
N MET A 1 18.25 -10.85 7.54
CA MET A 1 17.33 -10.06 8.39
C MET A 1 16.13 -9.71 7.54
N GLN A 2 14.93 -10.19 7.87
CA GLN A 2 13.71 -9.78 7.18
C GLN A 2 13.45 -8.31 7.49
N GLY A 3 13.27 -7.52 6.44
CA GLY A 3 13.02 -6.09 6.54
C GLY A 3 11.63 -5.79 7.10
N LYS A 4 11.42 -4.58 7.59
CA LYS A 4 10.08 -4.11 7.98
C LYS A 4 9.33 -3.67 6.73
N THR A 5 8.09 -4.08 6.56
CA THR A 5 7.28 -3.68 5.40
C THR A 5 6.34 -2.54 5.77
N VAL A 6 6.33 -1.49 4.96
CA VAL A 6 5.43 -0.33 5.06
C VAL A 6 4.57 -0.32 3.80
N ILE A 7 3.25 -0.32 4.00
CA ILE A 7 2.26 -0.29 2.92
C ILE A 7 1.58 1.07 2.94
N LEU A 8 1.58 1.76 1.82
CA LEU A 8 0.84 3.00 1.62
C LEU A 8 -0.42 2.70 0.84
N CYS A 9 -1.56 3.05 1.42
CA CYS A 9 -2.89 2.87 0.87
C CYS A 9 -3.43 4.22 0.39
N GLU A 10 -3.89 4.27 -0.86
CA GLU A 10 -4.48 5.46 -1.48
C GLU A 10 -5.76 5.91 -0.77
N GLY A 11 -6.63 4.96 -0.44
CA GLY A 11 -7.91 5.22 0.20
C GLY A 11 -8.17 4.41 1.46
N VAL A 12 -9.31 4.72 2.11
CA VAL A 12 -9.78 4.01 3.29
C VAL A 12 -10.20 2.57 2.99
N HIS A 13 -10.72 2.30 1.79
CA HIS A 13 -11.13 0.95 1.40
C HIS A 13 -9.92 0.04 1.19
N ASP A 14 -8.85 0.55 0.58
CA ASP A 14 -7.59 -0.19 0.44
C ASP A 14 -6.99 -0.50 1.81
N LEU A 15 -7.01 0.46 2.72
CA LEU A 15 -6.55 0.26 4.10
C LEU A 15 -7.31 -0.88 4.78
N ILE A 16 -8.64 -0.90 4.66
CA ILE A 16 -9.47 -1.95 5.24
C ILE A 16 -9.18 -3.31 4.59
N PHE A 17 -9.04 -3.34 3.25
CA PHE A 17 -8.67 -4.54 2.51
C PHE A 17 -7.34 -5.12 2.97
N PHE A 18 -6.28 -4.31 3.06
CA PHE A 18 -4.98 -4.77 3.55
C PHE A 18 -5.00 -5.19 5.01
N SER A 19 -5.80 -4.52 5.84
CA SER A 19 -6.00 -4.92 7.24
C SER A 19 -6.57 -6.34 7.33
N ILE A 20 -7.67 -6.60 6.62
CA ILE A 20 -8.31 -7.93 6.59
C ILE A 20 -7.35 -8.98 6.01
N LEU A 21 -6.63 -8.64 4.92
CA LEU A 21 -5.68 -9.54 4.31
C LEU A 21 -4.54 -9.90 5.27
N CYS A 22 -4.03 -8.94 6.05
CA CYS A 22 -3.01 -9.20 7.08
C CYS A 22 -3.58 -10.09 8.20
N GLU A 23 -4.76 -9.79 8.71
CA GLU A 23 -5.44 -10.58 9.77
C GLU A 23 -5.63 -12.04 9.34
N GLN A 24 -6.17 -12.28 8.14
CA GLN A 24 -6.42 -13.62 7.63
C GLN A 24 -5.12 -14.43 7.39
N ASN A 25 -4.01 -13.74 7.11
CA ASN A 25 -2.70 -14.35 6.94
C ASN A 25 -1.88 -14.42 8.26
N GLY A 26 -2.46 -14.02 9.39
CA GLY A 26 -1.76 -14.00 10.68
C GLY A 26 -0.59 -13.01 10.74
N ILE A 27 -0.60 -11.98 9.90
CA ILE A 27 0.44 -10.97 9.83
C ILE A 27 0.12 -9.85 10.81
N GLN A 28 1.02 -9.60 11.76
CA GLN A 28 0.93 -8.44 12.63
C GLN A 28 1.10 -7.17 11.81
N TYR A 29 0.30 -6.14 12.10
CA TYR A 29 0.40 -4.82 11.49
C TYR A 29 -0.10 -3.75 12.47
N ASP A 30 0.33 -2.50 12.25
CA ASP A 30 -0.25 -1.32 12.89
C ASP A 30 -0.75 -0.37 11.80
N THR A 31 -1.86 0.31 12.05
CA THR A 31 -2.34 1.40 11.19
C THR A 31 -1.71 2.72 11.61
N VAL A 32 -1.32 3.54 10.65
CA VAL A 32 -0.79 4.89 10.86
C VAL A 32 -1.54 5.85 9.94
N TYR A 33 -2.01 6.97 10.46
CA TYR A 33 -2.71 7.97 9.65
C TYR A 33 -1.74 9.05 9.17
N HIS A 34 -1.93 9.61 7.96
CA HIS A 34 -1.07 10.67 7.43
C HIS A 34 -0.90 11.85 8.40
N LYS A 35 -1.98 12.24 9.09
CA LYS A 35 -1.94 13.29 10.11
C LYS A 35 -0.93 12.99 11.22
N GLU A 36 -0.82 11.75 11.66
CA GLU A 36 0.15 11.34 12.70
C GLU A 36 1.59 11.47 12.18
N LEU A 37 1.82 11.15 10.91
CA LEU A 37 3.12 11.37 10.25
C LEU A 37 3.45 12.85 10.13
N ARG A 38 2.47 13.68 9.75
CA ARG A 38 2.62 15.12 9.61
C ARG A 38 2.87 15.81 10.96
N GLU A 39 2.07 15.50 11.97
CA GLU A 39 2.27 16.01 13.33
C GLU A 39 3.62 15.58 13.90
N SER A 40 4.05 14.35 13.63
CA SER A 40 5.38 13.89 14.00
C SER A 40 6.50 14.69 13.31
N ARG A 41 6.29 15.15 12.07
CA ARG A 41 7.23 16.02 11.35
C ARG A 41 7.24 17.44 11.90
N GLU A 42 6.06 18.02 12.14
CA GLU A 42 5.92 19.40 12.61
C GLU A 42 6.46 19.59 14.03
N ARG A 43 6.29 18.60 14.92
CA ARG A 43 6.85 18.64 16.29
C ARG A 43 8.37 18.46 16.33
N THR A 44 8.97 18.01 15.23
CA THR A 44 10.32 17.47 15.27
C THR A 44 11.00 17.62 13.89
N PRO A 45 11.70 18.74 13.63
CA PRO A 45 12.03 19.21 12.26
C PRO A 45 13.23 18.53 11.56
N GLU A 46 13.63 17.31 11.95
CA GLU A 46 14.78 16.64 11.30
C GLU A 46 14.30 15.44 10.47
N SER A 47 14.85 15.29 9.26
CA SER A 47 14.47 14.30 8.23
C SER A 47 14.51 12.83 8.68
N ASN A 48 15.16 12.53 9.80
CA ASN A 48 15.32 11.17 10.33
C ASN A 48 14.11 10.63 11.12
N LYS A 49 13.01 11.38 11.30
CA LYS A 49 12.07 11.10 12.40
C LYS A 49 10.86 10.25 12.04
N VAL A 50 10.41 10.26 10.78
CA VAL A 50 9.43 9.26 10.30
C VAL A 50 10.03 7.84 10.39
N ARG A 51 11.33 7.73 10.09
CA ARG A 51 12.11 6.50 10.24
C ARG A 51 12.18 6.01 11.68
N ASP A 52 12.33 6.91 12.65
CA ASP A 52 12.40 6.57 14.08
C ASP A 52 11.02 6.22 14.65
N PHE A 53 9.94 6.87 14.19
CA PHE A 53 8.56 6.55 14.53
C PHE A 53 8.20 5.11 14.10
N LEU A 54 8.49 4.76 12.84
CA LEU A 54 8.31 3.40 12.31
C LEU A 54 9.34 2.41 12.89
N GLY A 55 10.50 2.91 13.31
CA GLY A 55 11.62 2.13 13.83
C GLY A 55 11.38 1.44 15.18
N ARG A 56 10.47 1.96 16.02
CA ARG A 56 10.20 1.43 17.36
C ARG A 56 9.30 0.19 17.41
N ARG A 57 8.65 -0.17 16.30
CA ARG A 57 7.69 -1.29 16.21
C ARG A 57 8.40 -2.61 15.82
N GLY A 58 7.86 -3.79 16.13
CA GLY A 58 8.54 -5.12 16.16
C GLY A 58 9.22 -5.66 14.88
N ARG A 59 8.82 -6.84 14.36
CA ARG A 59 9.18 -7.37 13.00
C ARG A 59 7.87 -7.56 12.20
N GLY A 60 7.91 -7.67 10.85
CA GLY A 60 6.73 -7.90 10.00
C GLY A 60 6.28 -6.67 9.17
N ILE A 61 5.03 -6.69 8.68
CA ILE A 61 4.36 -5.49 8.15
C ILE A 61 4.08 -4.58 9.35
N GLN A 62 4.52 -3.32 9.31
CA GLN A 62 4.50 -2.48 10.52
C GLN A 62 3.64 -1.26 10.43
N ALA A 63 3.29 -0.86 9.21
CA ALA A 63 2.52 0.33 8.98
C ALA A 63 1.70 0.15 7.72
N LEU A 64 0.38 0.16 7.88
CA LEU A 64 -0.55 0.50 6.83
C LEU A 64 -0.84 2.00 6.95
N ILE A 65 -0.40 2.79 5.97
CA ILE A 65 -0.55 4.24 5.98
C ILE A 65 -1.77 4.63 5.17
N LYS A 66 -2.72 5.32 5.80
CA LYS A 66 -3.85 5.93 5.11
C LYS A 66 -3.54 7.37 4.74
N ASP A 67 -3.66 7.70 3.45
CA ASP A 67 -3.70 9.09 3.03
C ASP A 67 -5.11 9.67 3.23
N GLU A 68 -5.23 10.72 4.03
CA GLU A 68 -6.52 11.37 4.31
C GLU A 68 -6.85 12.49 3.32
N ASP A 69 -5.83 13.01 2.63
CA ASP A 69 -5.96 14.09 1.66
C ASP A 69 -6.11 13.55 0.21
N GLY A 70 -6.23 12.22 0.09
CA GLY A 70 -6.46 11.49 -1.15
C GLY A 70 -5.19 11.13 -1.92
N TRP A 71 -5.40 10.61 -3.12
CA TRP A 71 -4.40 10.00 -4.00
C TRP A 71 -3.21 10.91 -4.36
N GLN A 72 -3.36 12.23 -4.22
CA GLN A 72 -2.37 13.22 -4.61
C GLN A 72 -1.16 13.24 -3.67
N ASN A 73 -1.38 13.00 -2.37
CA ASN A 73 -0.31 12.94 -1.38
C ASN A 73 0.28 11.53 -1.24
N CYS A 74 -0.39 10.48 -1.71
CA CYS A 74 0.04 9.09 -1.48
C CYS A 74 1.32 8.76 -2.25
N ILE A 75 1.39 9.16 -3.52
CA ILE A 75 2.60 9.03 -4.35
C ILE A 75 3.73 9.90 -3.80
N ASP A 76 3.45 11.14 -3.39
CA ASP A 76 4.45 12.04 -2.82
C ASP A 76 5.02 11.52 -1.49
N ASN A 77 4.16 10.97 -0.62
CA ASN A 77 4.56 10.31 0.61
C ASN A 77 5.43 9.08 0.33
N PHE A 78 5.09 8.29 -0.69
CA PHE A 78 5.94 7.18 -1.13
C PHE A 78 7.31 7.68 -1.62
N VAL A 79 7.37 8.79 -2.37
CA VAL A 79 8.65 9.38 -2.80
C VAL A 79 9.48 9.81 -1.61
N ILE A 80 8.88 10.53 -0.66
CA ILE A 80 9.64 11.03 0.48
C ILE A 80 10.12 9.87 1.35
N LEU A 81 9.29 8.85 1.58
CA LEU A 81 9.71 7.65 2.28
C LEU A 81 10.80 6.91 1.50
N TYR A 82 10.72 6.87 0.18
CA TYR A 82 11.75 6.25 -0.66
C TYR A 82 13.12 6.94 -0.48
N GLU A 83 13.14 8.28 -0.45
CA GLU A 83 14.38 9.07 -0.28
C GLU A 83 14.93 8.99 1.15
N ASP A 84 14.06 8.97 2.17
CA ASP A 84 14.44 9.12 3.58
C ASP A 84 14.53 7.80 4.38
N MET A 85 14.03 6.68 3.85
CA MET A 85 13.90 5.47 4.66
C MET A 85 15.20 4.69 4.90
N ASN A 86 15.20 3.98 6.03
CA ASN A 86 16.21 3.00 6.36
C ASN A 86 16.35 1.94 5.24
N PRO A 87 17.58 1.60 4.81
CA PRO A 87 17.82 0.59 3.80
C PRO A 87 17.35 -0.83 4.14
N ARG A 88 16.86 -1.05 5.36
CA ARG A 88 16.29 -2.32 5.82
C ARG A 88 14.77 -2.38 5.71
N TYR A 89 14.10 -1.32 5.27
CA TYR A 89 12.66 -1.31 5.11
C TYR A 89 12.27 -1.61 3.66
N ARG A 90 11.11 -2.23 3.52
CA ARG A 90 10.45 -2.50 2.25
C ARG A 90 9.23 -1.59 2.13
N LEU A 91 9.18 -0.77 1.11
CA LEU A 91 8.02 0.02 0.73
C LEU A 91 7.15 -0.71 -0.26
N PHE A 92 5.86 -0.63 0.00
CA PHE A 92 4.81 -1.09 -0.88
C PHE A 92 3.82 0.05 -1.06
N LEU A 93 3.63 0.51 -2.30
CA LEU A 93 2.61 1.50 -2.63
C LEU A 93 1.46 0.78 -3.33
N CYS A 94 0.25 0.93 -2.81
CA CYS A 94 -0.96 0.37 -3.39
C CYS A 94 -1.78 1.48 -4.04
N LEU A 95 -2.13 1.28 -5.31
CA LEU A 95 -2.87 2.22 -6.12
C LEU A 95 -3.98 1.51 -6.87
N ASP A 96 -5.06 2.23 -7.18
CA ASP A 96 -6.05 1.76 -8.15
C ASP A 96 -5.44 1.76 -9.57
N ASP A 97 -5.82 0.76 -10.38
CA ASP A 97 -5.38 0.66 -11.76
C ASP A 97 -6.22 1.52 -12.71
N ASP A 98 -5.94 2.81 -12.70
CA ASP A 98 -6.52 3.76 -13.65
C ASP A 98 -5.46 4.59 -14.40
N GLN A 99 -5.84 5.10 -15.57
CA GLN A 99 -4.94 5.83 -16.47
C GLN A 99 -4.39 7.12 -15.83
N LYS A 100 -5.18 7.79 -14.98
CA LYS A 100 -4.78 9.03 -14.31
C LYS A 100 -3.69 8.74 -13.29
N THR A 101 -3.87 7.67 -12.51
CA THR A 101 -2.93 7.20 -11.49
C THR A 101 -1.61 6.74 -12.11
N ARG A 102 -1.66 5.94 -13.19
CA ARG A 102 -0.47 5.55 -13.97
C ARG A 102 0.29 6.74 -14.56
N THR A 103 -0.42 7.72 -15.13
CA THR A 103 0.21 8.91 -15.74
C THR A 103 0.96 9.72 -14.69
N ARG A 104 0.35 9.92 -13.52
CA ARG A 104 0.98 10.70 -12.46
C ARG A 104 2.14 10.00 -11.79
N LEU A 105 2.03 8.69 -11.58
CA LEU A 105 3.17 7.91 -11.10
C LEU A 105 4.36 8.08 -12.05
N LYS A 106 4.12 8.06 -13.37
CA LYS A 106 5.15 8.31 -14.39
C LYS A 106 5.72 9.72 -14.31
N ASP A 107 4.91 10.74 -14.04
CA ASP A 107 5.39 12.12 -13.92
C ASP A 107 6.17 12.36 -12.63
N ALA A 108 5.67 11.88 -11.48
CA ALA A 108 6.38 11.91 -10.20
C ALA A 108 7.72 11.16 -10.29
N THR A 109 7.71 9.99 -10.93
CA THR A 109 8.89 9.20 -11.32
C THR A 109 9.91 10.04 -12.10
N LYS A 110 9.49 10.69 -13.18
CA LYS A 110 10.38 11.49 -14.03
C LYS A 110 10.93 12.74 -13.36
N ALA A 111 10.18 13.30 -12.41
CA ALA A 111 10.57 14.51 -11.71
C ALA A 111 11.58 14.21 -10.60
N ARG A 112 11.32 13.21 -9.76
CA ARG A 112 12.08 12.95 -8.53
C ARG A 112 12.92 11.67 -8.57
N PHE A 113 12.51 10.67 -9.33
CA PHE A 113 13.18 9.37 -9.40
C PHE A 113 14.02 9.16 -10.66
N ARG A 114 14.53 10.25 -11.28
CA ARG A 114 15.24 10.25 -12.58
C ARG A 114 16.35 9.20 -12.73
N LYS A 115 16.88 8.65 -11.63
CA LYS A 115 17.96 7.67 -11.64
C LYS A 115 17.56 6.26 -11.20
N ASP A 116 16.34 5.98 -10.75
CA ASP A 116 16.05 4.72 -10.02
C ASP A 116 14.81 3.87 -10.44
N ILE A 117 14.10 4.24 -11.51
CA ILE A 117 12.76 3.67 -11.80
C ILE A 117 12.61 3.44 -13.33
N LEU A 118 12.19 2.31 -13.95
CA LEU A 118 11.49 1.05 -13.62
C LEU A 118 12.16 -0.09 -14.41
N LEU A 119 12.40 -1.26 -13.79
CA LEU A 119 13.04 -2.38 -14.52
C LEU A 119 12.04 -3.39 -15.08
N LYS A 120 10.87 -3.56 -14.45
CA LYS A 120 9.90 -4.59 -14.86
C LYS A 120 8.48 -4.19 -14.49
N GLN A 121 7.60 -4.30 -15.48
CA GLN A 121 6.15 -4.15 -15.36
C GLN A 121 5.54 -5.56 -15.42
N SER A 122 4.85 -6.00 -14.37
CA SER A 122 3.86 -7.08 -14.50
C SER A 122 2.50 -6.46 -14.87
N ALA A 123 1.46 -7.28 -15.03
CA ALA A 123 0.11 -6.76 -15.23
C ALA A 123 -0.34 -5.89 -14.04
N CYS A 124 0.08 -6.22 -12.83
CA CYS A 124 -0.42 -5.64 -11.57
C CYS A 124 0.67 -5.02 -10.68
N SER A 125 1.96 -5.08 -11.05
CA SER A 125 3.02 -4.51 -10.23
C SER A 125 4.14 -3.84 -11.03
N PHE A 126 4.79 -2.89 -10.38
CA PHE A 126 6.02 -2.26 -10.86
C PHE A 126 7.13 -2.40 -9.82
N LEU A 127 8.32 -2.72 -10.32
CA LEU A 127 9.52 -2.86 -9.52
C LEU A 127 10.48 -1.70 -9.79
N THR A 128 11.00 -1.11 -8.72
CA THR A 128 12.12 -0.16 -8.79
C THR A 128 13.45 -0.89 -9.02
N LYS A 129 14.58 -0.17 -9.17
CA LYS A 129 15.92 -0.78 -9.24
C LYS A 129 16.26 -1.70 -8.04
N ASP A 130 15.62 -1.48 -6.90
CA ASP A 130 15.72 -2.33 -5.71
C ASP A 130 14.38 -3.07 -5.50
N ALA A 131 14.14 -4.09 -6.33
CA ALA A 131 12.87 -4.83 -6.38
C ALA A 131 12.49 -5.53 -5.06
N ASN A 132 13.46 -5.76 -4.18
CA ASN A 132 13.23 -6.36 -2.86
C ASN A 132 12.82 -5.32 -1.81
N ARG A 133 13.01 -4.02 -2.10
CA ARG A 133 12.80 -2.94 -1.15
C ARG A 133 11.75 -1.92 -1.55
N HIS A 134 11.47 -1.72 -2.83
CA HIS A 134 10.40 -0.81 -3.21
C HIS A 134 9.58 -1.39 -4.35
N GLN A 135 8.28 -1.49 -4.10
CA GLN A 135 7.31 -2.10 -4.97
C GLN A 135 6.07 -1.23 -5.05
N ILE A 136 5.47 -1.18 -6.22
CA ILE A 136 4.21 -0.51 -6.46
C ILE A 136 3.26 -1.58 -6.99
N PHE A 137 2.08 -1.67 -6.40
CA PHE A 137 1.05 -2.64 -6.73
C PHE A 137 -0.22 -1.91 -7.14
N PHE A 138 -0.81 -2.42 -8.21
CA PHE A 138 -2.02 -1.91 -8.82
C PHE A 138 -3.16 -2.89 -8.55
N ILE A 139 -4.17 -2.42 -7.82
CA ILE A 139 -5.44 -3.15 -7.66
C ILE A 139 -6.18 -3.04 -9.00
N PRO A 140 -6.54 -4.15 -9.67
CA PRO A 140 -7.18 -4.07 -10.98
C PRO A 140 -8.51 -3.29 -10.94
N GLY A 141 -8.61 -2.20 -11.69
CA GLY A 141 -9.75 -1.29 -11.60
C GLY A 141 -9.78 -0.57 -10.24
N SER A 142 -10.90 -0.66 -9.52
CA SER A 142 -11.00 -0.21 -8.13
C SER A 142 -11.59 -1.30 -7.25
N LEU A 143 -11.13 -1.37 -5.99
CA LEU A 143 -11.62 -2.36 -5.01
C LEU A 143 -13.16 -2.31 -4.89
N GLU A 144 -13.72 -1.10 -4.85
CA GLU A 144 -15.16 -0.86 -4.82
C GLU A 144 -15.91 -1.51 -5.98
N LYS A 145 -15.39 -1.36 -7.21
CA LYS A 145 -16.02 -1.93 -8.41
C LYS A 145 -15.97 -3.45 -8.37
N GLN A 146 -14.84 -4.03 -7.96
CA GLN A 146 -14.69 -5.47 -7.88
C GLN A 146 -15.61 -6.08 -6.81
N ILE A 147 -15.67 -5.48 -5.62
CA ILE A 147 -16.57 -5.94 -4.55
C ILE A 147 -18.03 -5.81 -4.98
N LYS A 148 -18.40 -4.74 -5.68
CA LYS A 148 -19.75 -4.59 -6.24
C LYS A 148 -20.10 -5.69 -7.24
N GLN A 149 -19.18 -6.04 -8.15
CA GLN A 149 -19.39 -7.07 -9.15
C GLN A 149 -19.62 -8.44 -8.52
N ILE A 150 -18.89 -8.73 -7.44
CA ILE A 150 -18.96 -10.01 -6.73
C ILE A 150 -20.15 -10.09 -5.77
N THR A 151 -20.39 -9.05 -4.98
CA THR A 151 -21.44 -9.05 -3.95
C THR A 151 -22.81 -8.63 -4.48
N GLY A 152 -22.88 -8.05 -5.69
CA GLY A 152 -24.10 -7.51 -6.29
C GLY A 152 -24.66 -6.27 -5.57
N LYS A 153 -23.94 -5.75 -4.56
CA LYS A 153 -24.38 -4.62 -3.73
C LYS A 153 -23.51 -3.39 -3.97
N ASN A 154 -24.02 -2.21 -3.60
CA ASN A 154 -23.22 -1.00 -3.38
C ASN A 154 -22.97 -0.87 -1.87
N PRO A 155 -22.11 -1.69 -1.26
CA PRO A 155 -21.85 -1.57 0.16
C PRO A 155 -21.10 -0.27 0.45
N ASP A 156 -21.48 0.43 1.52
CA ASP A 156 -20.53 1.31 2.20
C ASP A 156 -19.45 0.39 2.75
N LEU A 157 -18.22 0.49 2.22
CA LEU A 157 -17.12 -0.41 2.56
C LEU A 157 -16.47 -0.06 3.91
N LYS A 158 -17.13 0.75 4.71
CA LYS A 158 -16.73 1.14 6.07
C LYS A 158 -17.47 0.31 7.12
N GLY A 159 -16.88 0.24 8.31
CA GLY A 159 -17.45 -0.47 9.46
C GLY A 159 -17.54 -1.98 9.25
N ASP A 160 -18.30 -2.64 10.12
CA ASP A 160 -18.36 -4.11 10.17
C ASP A 160 -18.97 -4.73 8.90
N ASP A 161 -20.00 -4.10 8.33
CA ASP A 161 -20.63 -4.56 7.10
C ASP A 161 -19.67 -4.47 5.90
N GLY A 162 -18.93 -3.37 5.78
CA GLY A 162 -17.91 -3.20 4.75
C GLY A 162 -16.79 -4.24 4.88
N ARG A 163 -16.33 -4.50 6.11
CA ARG A 163 -15.33 -5.55 6.38
C ARG A 163 -15.82 -6.93 6.00
N ARG A 164 -17.09 -7.26 6.27
CA ARG A 164 -17.69 -8.54 5.84
C ARG A 164 -17.65 -8.70 4.33
N HIS A 165 -18.06 -7.68 3.58
CA HIS A 165 -18.05 -7.74 2.11
C HIS A 165 -16.66 -7.82 1.50
N ILE A 166 -15.68 -7.13 2.08
CA ILE A 166 -14.28 -7.26 1.67
C ILE A 166 -13.74 -8.66 1.99
N THR A 167 -14.12 -9.24 3.13
CA THR A 167 -13.77 -10.62 3.49
C THR A 167 -14.35 -11.62 2.49
N GLU A 168 -15.65 -11.53 2.19
CA GLU A 168 -16.32 -12.36 1.18
C GLU A 168 -15.63 -12.26 -0.19
N PHE A 169 -15.25 -11.04 -0.57
CA PHE A 169 -14.50 -10.77 -1.79
C PHE A 169 -13.14 -11.47 -1.81
N ILE A 170 -12.33 -11.32 -0.76
CA ILE A 170 -11.01 -11.98 -0.66
C ILE A 170 -11.16 -13.50 -0.76
N ASP A 171 -12.12 -14.06 -0.02
CA ASP A 171 -12.35 -15.51 0.01
C ASP A 171 -12.81 -16.03 -1.36
N GLN A 172 -13.63 -15.26 -2.09
CA GLN A 172 -13.98 -15.59 -3.47
C GLN A 172 -12.77 -15.53 -4.39
N CYS A 173 -11.98 -14.46 -4.35
CA CYS A 173 -10.78 -14.34 -5.17
C CYS A 173 -9.79 -15.46 -4.91
N ARG A 174 -9.64 -15.95 -3.67
CA ARG A 174 -8.82 -17.13 -3.35
C ARG A 174 -9.39 -18.41 -3.95
N ARG A 175 -10.70 -18.65 -3.82
CA ARG A 175 -11.36 -19.84 -4.39
C ARG A 175 -11.26 -19.88 -5.92
N GLU A 176 -11.29 -18.72 -6.56
CA GLU A 176 -11.16 -18.57 -8.01
C GLU A 176 -9.70 -18.45 -8.47
N GLU A 177 -8.73 -18.55 -7.55
CA GLU A 177 -7.30 -18.42 -7.84
C GLU A 177 -6.96 -17.13 -8.60
N SER A 178 -7.56 -16.01 -8.19
CA SER A 178 -7.40 -14.72 -8.84
C SER A 178 -5.92 -14.32 -8.93
N PRO A 179 -5.35 -14.17 -10.15
CA PRO A 179 -3.90 -14.04 -10.32
C PRO A 179 -3.26 -12.85 -9.59
N TRP A 180 -3.97 -11.71 -9.54
CA TRP A 180 -3.46 -10.50 -8.89
C TRP A 180 -3.42 -10.65 -7.37
N LEU A 181 -4.41 -11.35 -6.78
CA LEU A 181 -4.43 -11.58 -5.33
C LEU A 181 -3.31 -12.56 -4.93
N LEU A 182 -3.07 -13.61 -5.72
CA LEU A 182 -1.96 -14.53 -5.51
C LEU A 182 -0.60 -13.81 -5.62
N GLU A 183 -0.43 -12.90 -6.59
CA GLU A 183 0.75 -12.04 -6.69
C GLU A 183 0.90 -11.20 -5.41
N LEU A 184 -0.19 -10.57 -4.94
CA LEU A 184 -0.17 -9.76 -3.72
C LEU A 184 0.21 -10.56 -2.47
N GLU A 185 -0.40 -11.73 -2.24
CA GLU A 185 -0.10 -12.58 -1.08
C GLU A 185 1.33 -13.12 -1.11
N SER A 186 1.85 -13.46 -2.30
CA SER A 186 3.26 -13.82 -2.51
C SER A 186 4.20 -12.66 -2.18
N LEU A 187 3.77 -11.41 -2.42
CA LEU A 187 4.54 -10.25 -2.05
C LEU A 187 4.49 -10.02 -0.54
N LEU A 188 3.35 -10.18 0.13
CA LEU A 188 3.23 -9.93 1.58
C LEU A 188 3.90 -10.98 2.47
N SER A 189 4.06 -12.21 1.98
CA SER A 189 4.67 -13.34 2.73
C SER A 189 6.20 -13.36 2.76
N ARG A 190 6.87 -12.46 2.03
CA ARG A 190 8.35 -12.35 1.94
C ARG A 190 8.94 -11.36 2.93
#